data_AF-A0A9D8JYT8-F1
#
_entry.id   AF-A0A9D8JYT8-F1
#
_cell.length_a   1.000
_cell.length_b   1.000
_cell.length_c   1.000
_cell.angle_alpha   90.00
_cell.angle_beta   90.00
_cell.angle_gamma   90.00
#
_symmetry.space_group_name_H-M   'P 1'
#
loop_
_entity.id
_entity.type
_entity.pdbx_description
1 polymer ?
#
loop_
_entity_poly.entity_id
_entity_poly.type
_entity_poly.pdbx_seq_one_letter_code
_entity_poly.pdbx_strand_id
1 'polypeptide(L)'
;MTTEPEKITIVEGPPPTFEPAGDPWVYGLTEGPLLRQTARCVLRTFNGPSLVERCRNAWKDARDVYLDYRERDGLRKEALILAARHGEAPEGHVLQLWIQLEALPEAAIDDSDFDIDSDADAN
;
A
#
# COMPACT_ATOMS: atom_id res chain seq x y z
N MET A 1 17.15 -7.97 21.68
CA MET A 1 16.96 -6.52 21.48
C MET A 1 15.76 -6.36 20.59
N THR A 2 14.64 -5.85 21.10
CA THR A 2 13.46 -5.52 20.29
C THR A 2 13.74 -4.20 19.60
N THR A 3 14.10 -4.24 18.32
CA THR A 3 14.35 -3.03 17.54
C THR A 3 13.00 -2.43 17.14
N GLU A 4 12.75 -1.17 17.48
CA GLU A 4 11.47 -0.52 17.21
C GLU A 4 11.22 -0.37 15.70
N PRO A 5 9.97 -0.58 15.24
CA PRO A 5 9.65 -0.47 13.82
C PRO A 5 9.77 0.97 13.31
N GLU A 6 10.13 1.12 12.03
CA GLU A 6 10.17 2.42 11.37
C GLU A 6 8.76 2.85 10.98
N LYS A 7 8.41 4.14 11.17
CA LYS A 7 7.09 4.68 10.77
C LYS A 7 7.23 5.79 9.73
N ILE A 8 6.46 5.66 8.66
CA ILE A 8 6.22 6.70 7.66
C ILE A 8 4.86 7.31 7.97
N THR A 9 4.84 8.51 8.53
CA THR A 9 3.59 9.17 8.96
C THR A 9 3.11 10.18 7.93
N ILE A 10 1.82 10.13 7.60
CA ILE A 10 1.15 11.17 6.83
C ILE A 10 0.86 12.34 7.76
N VAL A 11 1.64 13.41 7.64
CA VAL A 11 1.52 14.60 8.50
C VAL A 11 0.37 15.50 8.04
N GLU A 12 0.23 15.68 6.73
CA GLU A 12 -0.76 16.56 6.11
C GLU A 12 -1.27 15.93 4.81
N GLY A 13 -2.56 16.05 4.54
CA GLY A 13 -3.19 15.53 3.33
C GLY A 13 -4.47 14.74 3.61
N PRO A 14 -5.22 14.40 2.56
CA PRO A 14 -6.35 13.50 2.69
C PRO A 14 -5.89 12.10 3.13
N PRO A 15 -6.79 11.30 3.72
CA PRO A 15 -6.53 9.89 3.95
C PRO A 15 -6.05 9.19 2.67
N PRO A 16 -5.09 8.25 2.77
CA PRO A 16 -4.60 7.50 1.63
C PRO A 16 -5.75 6.73 0.98
N THR A 17 -5.74 6.70 -0.36
CA THR A 17 -6.60 5.79 -1.13
C THR A 17 -5.81 4.51 -1.41
N PHE A 18 -6.45 3.38 -1.17
CA PHE A 18 -5.88 2.06 -1.36
C PHE A 18 -6.56 1.40 -2.55
N GLU A 19 -5.77 0.88 -3.47
CA GLU A 19 -6.23 0.12 -4.63
C GLU A 19 -5.71 -1.32 -4.50
N PRO A 20 -6.44 -2.35 -4.93
CA PRO A 20 -5.91 -3.70 -5.00
C PRO A 20 -4.60 -3.74 -5.79
N ALA A 21 -3.56 -4.38 -5.24
CA ALA A 21 -2.30 -4.52 -5.95
C ALA A 21 -2.37 -5.69 -6.95
N GLY A 22 -2.51 -5.36 -8.24
CA GLY A 22 -2.53 -6.33 -9.35
C GLY A 22 -1.14 -6.68 -9.93
N ASP A 23 -0.06 -6.16 -9.35
CA ASP A 23 1.29 -6.40 -9.84
C ASP A 23 1.70 -7.89 -9.66
N PRO A 24 2.17 -8.61 -10.69
CA PRO A 24 2.49 -10.03 -10.57
C PRO A 24 3.51 -10.39 -9.48
N TRP A 25 4.47 -9.50 -9.22
CA TRP A 25 5.50 -9.72 -8.19
C TRP A 25 4.97 -9.61 -6.76
N VAL A 26 3.82 -8.96 -6.56
CA VAL A 26 3.19 -8.83 -5.24
C VAL A 26 2.64 -10.18 -4.78
N TYR A 27 2.10 -10.98 -5.69
CA TYR A 27 1.61 -12.33 -5.34
C TYR A 27 2.71 -13.22 -4.77
N GLY A 28 3.94 -13.09 -5.27
CA GLY A 28 5.09 -13.82 -4.73
C GLY A 28 5.51 -13.38 -3.33
N LEU A 29 5.14 -12.17 -2.89
CA LEU A 29 5.42 -11.67 -1.54
C LEU A 29 4.33 -12.04 -0.52
N THR A 30 3.12 -12.35 -1.01
CA THR A 30 1.97 -12.66 -0.15
C THR A 30 1.71 -14.15 0.01
N GLU A 31 2.56 -15.01 -0.55
CA GLU A 31 2.45 -16.46 -0.37
C GLU A 31 2.65 -16.83 1.10
N GLY A 32 1.60 -17.33 1.74
CA GLY A 32 1.61 -17.74 3.14
C GLY A 32 0.31 -18.43 3.55
N PRO A 33 0.27 -19.03 4.75
CA PRO A 33 -0.91 -19.75 5.24
C PRO A 33 -2.09 -18.82 5.59
N LEU A 34 -1.86 -17.51 5.67
CA LEU A 34 -2.88 -16.51 5.94
C LEU A 34 -3.15 -15.73 4.66
N LEU A 35 -4.43 -15.60 4.31
CA LEU A 35 -4.87 -14.69 3.26
C LEU A 35 -4.60 -13.26 3.73
N ARG A 36 -3.62 -12.62 3.10
CA ARG A 36 -3.26 -11.24 3.34
C ARG A 36 -3.49 -10.47 2.06
N GLN A 37 -4.20 -9.35 2.16
CA GLN A 37 -4.46 -8.51 1.01
C GLN A 37 -3.32 -7.51 0.87
N THR A 38 -2.86 -7.29 -0.36
CA THR A 38 -1.92 -6.21 -0.64
C THR A 38 -2.62 -5.12 -1.41
N ALA A 39 -2.44 -3.89 -0.95
CA ALA A 39 -2.92 -2.71 -1.61
C ALA A 39 -1.76 -1.85 -2.08
N ARG A 40 -1.99 -1.08 -3.13
CA ARG A 40 -1.12 -0.01 -3.57
C ARG A 40 -1.73 1.33 -3.17
N CYS A 41 -0.91 2.23 -2.65
CA CYS A 41 -1.31 3.63 -2.48
C CYS A 41 -0.27 4.57 -3.08
N VAL A 42 -0.75 5.72 -3.55
CA VAL A 42 0.06 6.75 -4.17
C VAL A 42 -0.12 8.04 -3.39
N LEU A 43 0.99 8.57 -2.88
CA LEU A 43 1.02 9.74 -2.02
C LEU A 43 1.88 10.84 -2.63
N ARG A 44 1.50 12.08 -2.42
CA ARG A 44 2.36 13.24 -2.70
C ARG A 44 3.38 13.39 -1.57
N THR A 45 4.59 13.76 -1.92
CA THR A 45 5.65 14.00 -0.94
C THR A 45 6.62 15.07 -1.44
N PHE A 46 7.19 15.83 -0.51
CA PHE A 46 8.24 16.79 -0.83
C PHE A 46 9.61 16.12 -1.00
N ASN A 47 9.80 14.90 -0.50
CA ASN A 47 11.09 14.21 -0.55
C ASN A 47 10.91 12.68 -0.64
N GLY A 48 10.53 12.21 -1.83
CA GLY A 48 10.39 10.79 -2.13
C GLY A 48 11.69 9.99 -1.95
N PRO A 49 12.85 10.45 -2.46
CA PRO A 49 14.11 9.72 -2.35
C PRO A 49 14.51 9.43 -0.89
N SER A 50 14.43 10.42 0.00
CA SER A 50 14.78 10.21 1.41
C SER A 50 13.82 9.26 2.14
N LEU A 51 12.53 9.25 1.79
CA LEU A 51 11.56 8.32 2.38
C LEU A 51 11.83 6.87 1.95
N VAL A 52 12.16 6.65 0.68
CA VAL A 52 12.55 5.32 0.19
C VAL A 52 13.83 4.84 0.86
N GLU A 53 14.81 5.73 1.06
CA GLU A 53 16.07 5.35 1.72
C GLU A 53 15.86 5.00 3.20
N ARG A 54 14.94 5.70 3.90
CA ARG A 54 14.53 5.31 5.26
C ARG A 54 13.95 3.89 5.31
N CYS A 55 13.07 3.55 4.38
CA CYS A 55 12.51 2.20 4.29
C CYS A 55 13.61 1.16 4.04
N ARG A 56 14.50 1.43 3.08
CA ARG A 56 15.64 0.55 2.76
C ARG A 56 16.55 0.30 3.95
N ASN A 57 16.89 1.35 4.71
CA ASN A 57 17.76 1.21 5.88
C ASN A 57 17.08 0.42 7.00
N ALA A 58 15.79 0.65 7.24
CA ALA A 58 15.03 -0.16 8.18
C ALA A 58 15.01 -1.65 7.79
N TRP A 59 14.75 -1.97 6.52
CA TRP A 59 14.77 -3.37 6.05
C TRP A 59 16.17 -4.01 6.11
N LYS A 60 17.24 -3.25 5.83
CA LYS A 60 18.63 -3.74 6.01
C LYS A 60 18.92 -4.10 7.48
N ASP A 61 18.32 -3.37 8.41
CA ASP A 61 18.40 -3.63 9.85
C ASP A 61 17.40 -4.69 10.34
N ALA A 62 16.71 -5.39 9.42
CA ALA A 62 15.64 -6.35 9.70
C ALA A 62 14.50 -5.74 10.56
N ARG A 63 14.20 -4.46 10.35
CA ARG A 63 13.08 -3.76 10.97
C ARG A 63 11.90 -3.63 10.02
N ASP A 64 10.71 -3.86 10.56
CA ASP A 64 9.45 -3.59 9.85
C ASP A 64 9.28 -2.09 9.65
N VAL A 65 8.56 -1.74 8.58
CA VAL A 65 8.21 -0.36 8.24
C VAL A 65 6.70 -0.25 8.12
N TYR A 66 6.09 0.69 8.83
CA TYR A 66 4.64 0.91 8.81
C TYR A 66 4.29 2.28 8.21
N LEU A 67 3.24 2.31 7.39
CA LEU A 67 2.53 3.53 7.03
C LEU A 67 1.56 3.85 8.15
N ASP A 68 1.72 5.03 8.73
CA ASP A 68 0.89 5.54 9.81
C ASP A 68 0.04 6.70 9.28
N TYR A 69 -1.28 6.52 9.30
CA TYR A 69 -2.23 7.44 8.67
C TYR A 69 -3.50 7.58 9.48
N ARG A 70 -4.28 8.62 9.16
CA ARG A 70 -5.63 8.81 9.71
C ARG A 70 -6.67 8.47 8.66
N GLU A 71 -7.70 7.75 9.06
CA GLU A 71 -8.88 7.52 8.23
C GLU A 71 -9.85 8.71 8.26
N ARG A 72 -10.91 8.65 7.45
CA ARG A 72 -11.91 9.72 7.32
C ARG A 72 -12.65 10.02 8.62
N ASP A 73 -12.76 9.03 9.52
CA ASP A 73 -13.34 9.17 10.85
C ASP A 73 -12.35 9.75 11.89
N GLY A 74 -11.09 9.97 11.49
CA GLY A 74 -10.02 10.48 12.34
C GLY A 74 -9.26 9.40 13.12
N LEU A 75 -9.64 8.11 13.02
CA LEU A 75 -8.93 7.02 13.67
C LEU A 75 -7.56 6.82 13.03
N ARG A 76 -6.55 6.62 13.89
CA ARG A 76 -5.18 6.34 13.46
C ARG A 76 -5.06 4.85 13.14
N LYS A 77 -4.56 4.53 11.96
CA LYS A 77 -4.29 3.17 11.51
C LYS A 77 -2.85 3.04 11.03
N GLU A 78 -2.37 1.81 11.12
CA GLU A 78 -1.04 1.42 10.68
C GLU A 78 -1.16 0.27 9.69
N ALA A 79 -0.38 0.34 8.61
CA ALA A 79 -0.30 -0.72 7.62
C ALA A 79 1.16 -1.05 7.29
N LEU A 80 1.50 -2.33 7.20
CA LEU A 80 2.87 -2.76 6.93
C LEU A 80 3.25 -2.42 5.48
N ILE A 81 4.39 -1.76 5.29
CA ILE A 81 4.93 -1.45 3.96
C ILE A 81 5.79 -2.63 3.48
N LEU A 82 5.36 -3.25 2.39
CA LEU A 82 6.06 -4.35 1.71
C LEU A 82 7.08 -3.84 0.69
N ALA A 83 6.77 -2.73 0.03
CA ALA A 83 7.65 -2.10 -0.94
C ALA A 83 7.39 -0.59 -1.04
N ALA A 84 8.43 0.16 -1.42
CA ALA A 84 8.36 1.60 -1.60
C ALA A 84 9.14 2.02 -2.84
N ARG A 85 8.54 2.90 -3.64
CA ARG A 85 9.16 3.50 -4.83
C ARG A 85 8.84 4.99 -4.87
N HIS A 86 9.79 5.81 -5.32
CA HIS A 86 9.51 7.21 -5.63
C HIS A 86 9.42 7.44 -7.14
N GLY A 87 8.65 8.45 -7.52
CA GLY A 87 8.56 9.00 -8.87
C GLY A 87 8.66 10.53 -8.85
N GLU A 88 8.78 11.11 -10.03
CA GLU A 88 8.78 12.57 -10.23
C GLU A 88 7.45 13.00 -10.86
N ALA A 89 6.93 14.15 -10.42
CA ALA A 89 5.76 14.80 -10.97
C ALA A 89 6.03 16.31 -11.10
N PRO A 90 5.27 17.05 -11.93
CA PRO A 90 5.47 18.49 -12.11
C PRO A 90 5.41 19.31 -10.80
N GLU A 91 4.68 18.80 -9.81
CA GLU A 91 4.42 19.47 -8.53
C GLU A 91 5.27 18.92 -7.38
N GLY A 92 6.26 18.08 -7.66
CA GLY A 92 7.17 17.51 -6.66
C GLY A 92 7.38 16.00 -6.81
N HIS A 93 7.57 15.30 -5.68
CA HIS A 93 7.76 13.86 -5.69
C HIS A 93 6.46 13.11 -5.40
N VAL A 94 6.38 11.90 -5.95
CA VAL A 94 5.32 10.94 -5.66
C VAL A 94 5.94 9.73 -4.98
N LEU A 95 5.29 9.24 -3.93
CA LEU A 95 5.64 8.01 -3.24
C LEU A 95 4.58 6.96 -3.54
N GLN A 96 5.01 5.84 -4.11
CA GLN A 96 4.20 4.64 -4.32
C GLN A 96 4.57 3.63 -3.25
N LEU A 97 3.57 3.16 -2.51
CA LEU A 97 3.73 2.15 -1.47
C LEU A 97 2.86 0.94 -1.79
N TRP A 98 3.42 -0.23 -1.57
CA TRP A 98 2.66 -1.48 -1.50
C TRP A 98 2.60 -1.88 -0.05
N ILE A 99 1.38 -2.08 0.45
CA ILE A 99 1.13 -2.31 1.85
C ILE A 99 0.29 -3.56 2.08
N GLN A 100 0.52 -4.21 3.21
CA GLN A 100 -0.28 -5.35 3.64
C GLN A 100 -1.43 -4.86 4.53
N LEU A 101 -2.65 -5.32 4.22
CA LEU A 101 -3.87 -5.04 4.95
C LEU A 101 -4.54 -6.36 5.37
N GLU A 102 -5.31 -6.32 6.47
CA GLU A 102 -6.17 -7.43 6.87
C GLU A 102 -7.33 -7.61 5.91
N ALA A 103 -7.92 -6.49 5.46
CA ALA A 103 -8.92 -6.43 4.42
C ALA A 103 -8.74 -5.15 3.60
N LEU A 104 -9.01 -5.22 2.29
CA LEU A 104 -9.15 -4.01 1.48
C LEU A 104 -10.36 -3.19 1.97
N PRO A 105 -10.28 -1.84 1.96
CA PRO A 105 -11.45 -1.00 2.22
C PRO A 105 -12.54 -1.29 1.19
N GLU A 106 -13.81 -1.26 1.61
CA GLU A 106 -14.95 -1.46 0.69
C GLU A 106 -14.89 -0.54 -0.53
N ALA A 107 -14.45 0.71 -0.35
CA ALA A 107 -14.28 1.68 -1.43
C ALA A 107 -13.19 1.33 -2.46
N ALA A 108 -12.36 0.32 -2.20
CA ALA A 108 -11.30 -0.17 -3.09
C ALA A 108 -11.74 -1.38 -3.93
N ILE A 109 -12.91 -1.96 -3.63
CA ILE A 109 -13.45 -3.10 -4.35
C ILE A 109 -14.26 -2.53 -5.52
N ASP A 110 -13.79 -2.77 -6.75
CA ASP A 110 -14.51 -2.41 -7.96
C ASP A 110 -15.46 -3.58 -8.32
N ASP A 111 -16.76 -3.36 -8.18
CA ASP A 111 -17.80 -4.35 -8.50
C ASP A 111 -17.88 -4.68 -10.01
N SER A 112 -17.12 -3.98 -10.87
CA SER A 112 -17.18 -4.15 -12.33
C SER A 112 -16.47 -5.39 -12.89
N ASP A 113 -15.71 -6.14 -12.08
CA ASP A 113 -15.06 -7.39 -12.51
C ASP A 113 -16.01 -8.62 -12.50
N PHE A 114 -17.30 -8.45 -12.15
CA PHE A 114 -18.29 -9.53 -12.09
C PHE A 114 -19.21 -9.67 -13.31
N ASP A 115 -18.96 -8.94 -14.41
CA ASP A 115 -19.66 -9.20 -15.68
C ASP A 115 -18.98 -10.36 -16.43
N ILE A 116 -19.14 -11.58 -15.90
CA ILE A 116 -18.91 -12.80 -16.66
C ILE A 116 -20.04 -12.89 -17.68
N ASP A 117 -19.76 -12.43 -18.90
CA ASP A 117 -20.59 -12.60 -20.08
C ASP A 117 -20.98 -14.08 -20.22
N SER A 118 -22.17 -14.43 -19.72
CA SER A 118 -22.74 -15.76 -19.86
C SER A 118 -23.49 -15.84 -21.18
N ASP A 119 -22.81 -15.57 -22.29
CA ASP A 119 -23.33 -15.90 -23.61
C ASP A 119 -23.05 -17.39 -23.89
N ALA A 120 -23.87 -18.21 -23.24
CA ALA A 120 -24.04 -19.62 -23.54
C ALA A 120 -25.45 -19.86 -24.12
N ASP A 121 -25.84 -19.11 -25.15
CA ASP A 121 -26.96 -19.49 -26.00
C ASP A 121 -26.47 -20.45 -27.09
N ALA A 122 -26.53 -21.73 -26.74
CA ALA A 122 -26.56 -22.83 -27.69
C ALA A 122 -28.00 -23.05 -28.17
N ASN A 123 -28.29 -22.73 -29.44
CA ASN A 123 -29.27 -23.46 -30.25
C ASN A 123 -29.03 -23.25 -31.76
#